data_AF-V4S999-F1
#
_entry.id   AF-V4S999-F1
#
_cell.length_a   1.000
_cell.length_b   1.000
_cell.length_c   1.000
_cell.angle_alpha   90.00
_cell.angle_beta   90.00
_cell.angle_gamma   90.00
#
_symmetry.space_group_name_H-M   'P 1'
#
loop_
_entity.id
_entity.type
_entity.pdbx_description
1 polymer ?
#
loop_
_entity_poly.entity_id
_entity_poly.type
_entity_poly.pdbx_seq_one_letter_code
_entity_poly.pdbx_strand_id
1 'polypeptide(L)'
;MADDSANQIPPTDEINSMSINSQNDEGSSTSTPQMSVEEKFRLVRSIGEECIQEDELLNLLTKKPQPICYDGFEPSGRMHIAQGVMKAISVNKLTSAGCKVKIWVADWFAQLNNKMGGDLKKIQTVGRYLIEIWIAVGMRTERVEFLWSSEEINARADEYWPLVMDIARRNKLPRIMRCCQIMGRSEQDELTAAQILYPCMQCADIFFLKADICQLGMDQRKVNVLAREYCDDIKRKNKPIILSHHMLPGLQQGQEKMSKSDPSSAIYMEDEEAEVNVKIKKAYCPPKIVEGNPCLEYIKYIIFPWDKKFVVERSEANGGNKTFESYEELVADYEEGNLHPGDLKPSLSKAINKILQPVRNHFNKNANAQDLLKRVKGYRVTR
;
A
#
# COMPACT_ATOMS: atom_id res chain seq x y z
N MET A 1 -59.25 3.64 -31.19
CA MET A 1 -60.12 4.61 -31.87
C MET A 1 -60.58 5.60 -30.82
N ALA A 2 -60.13 6.84 -30.92
CA ALA A 2 -60.58 8.01 -30.17
C ALA A 2 -60.14 9.24 -30.98
N ASP A 3 -60.87 10.33 -30.85
CA ASP A 3 -61.00 11.38 -31.86
C ASP A 3 -60.23 12.68 -31.52
N ASP A 4 -60.20 13.62 -32.49
CA ASP A 4 -60.23 15.09 -32.41
C ASP A 4 -59.87 15.85 -31.08
N SER A 5 -59.31 17.08 -31.08
CA SER A 5 -58.98 18.07 -32.14
C SER A 5 -58.25 19.31 -31.54
N ALA A 6 -57.75 20.21 -32.41
CA ALA A 6 -57.54 21.66 -32.20
C ALA A 6 -56.42 22.12 -31.20
N ASN A 7 -55.86 23.34 -31.25
CA ASN A 7 -56.10 24.50 -32.14
C ASN A 7 -54.85 25.41 -32.36
N GLN A 8 -54.99 26.38 -33.28
CA GLN A 8 -54.02 27.31 -33.88
C GLN A 8 -53.41 28.41 -32.98
N ILE A 9 -52.22 28.95 -33.34
CA ILE A 9 -51.84 30.39 -33.27
C ILE A 9 -50.92 30.77 -34.48
N PRO A 10 -51.16 31.89 -35.21
CA PRO A 10 -50.34 32.41 -36.33
C PRO A 10 -49.40 33.62 -35.96
N PRO A 11 -48.60 34.21 -36.88
CA PRO A 11 -47.36 34.95 -36.55
C PRO A 11 -47.41 36.50 -36.62
N THR A 12 -46.39 37.15 -36.04
CA THR A 12 -45.86 38.54 -36.18
C THR A 12 -44.62 38.66 -35.25
N ASP A 13 -43.62 39.54 -35.33
CA ASP A 13 -43.00 40.38 -36.40
C ASP A 13 -41.59 40.84 -35.92
N GLU A 14 -40.73 41.39 -36.79
CA GLU A 14 -39.41 41.97 -36.40
C GLU A 14 -39.50 43.46 -35.99
N ILE A 15 -38.92 43.89 -34.85
CA ILE A 15 -38.30 45.24 -34.67
C ILE A 15 -37.12 45.19 -33.66
N ASN A 16 -35.99 45.77 -34.06
CA ASN A 16 -34.81 46.30 -33.32
C ASN A 16 -34.78 46.31 -31.77
N SER A 17 -33.60 45.96 -31.18
CA SER A 17 -32.77 46.95 -30.46
C SER A 17 -31.37 46.47 -30.01
N MET A 18 -30.37 47.33 -30.28
CA MET A 18 -29.15 47.68 -29.51
C MET A 18 -28.34 46.64 -28.71
N SER A 19 -27.02 46.65 -28.96
CA SER A 19 -25.96 46.02 -28.17
C SER A 19 -25.70 46.71 -26.82
N ILE A 20 -25.26 45.95 -25.79
CA ILE A 20 -24.07 46.14 -24.93
C ILE A 20 -24.21 45.41 -23.56
N ASN A 21 -23.10 44.80 -23.11
CA ASN A 21 -22.80 44.26 -21.77
C ASN A 21 -23.65 43.11 -21.19
N SER A 22 -23.07 41.91 -21.23
CA SER A 22 -23.07 40.98 -20.09
C SER A 22 -21.64 40.85 -19.55
N GLN A 23 -21.49 40.75 -18.24
CA GLN A 23 -20.21 40.94 -17.54
C GLN A 23 -19.30 39.71 -17.62
N ASN A 24 -17.98 39.94 -17.48
CA ASN A 24 -16.99 38.86 -17.29
C ASN A 24 -17.28 38.10 -16.00
N ASP A 25 -17.65 36.83 -16.12
CA ASP A 25 -17.58 35.88 -15.02
C ASP A 25 -16.24 35.14 -15.13
N GLU A 26 -15.21 35.66 -14.46
CA GLU A 26 -13.89 35.02 -14.42
C GLU A 26 -13.98 33.72 -13.61
N GLY A 27 -14.26 32.62 -14.33
CA GLY A 27 -14.26 31.27 -13.78
C GLY A 27 -12.91 30.95 -13.14
N SER A 28 -12.86 31.04 -11.82
CA SER A 28 -11.69 30.68 -11.00
C SER A 28 -11.34 29.21 -11.21
N SER A 29 -10.44 28.95 -12.16
CA SER A 29 -9.81 27.65 -12.29
C SER A 29 -8.91 27.48 -11.07
N THR A 30 -9.38 26.74 -10.07
CA THR A 30 -8.55 26.28 -8.95
C THR A 30 -7.51 25.29 -9.46
N SER A 31 -6.47 25.80 -10.12
CA SER A 31 -5.31 25.04 -10.53
C SER A 31 -4.58 24.61 -9.26
N THR A 32 -4.75 23.35 -8.88
CA THR A 32 -3.91 22.73 -7.85
C THR A 32 -2.45 22.97 -8.22
N PRO A 33 -1.64 23.64 -7.38
CA PRO A 33 -0.29 24.02 -7.76
C PRO A 33 0.50 22.78 -8.16
N GLN A 34 0.95 22.77 -9.41
CA GLN A 34 1.59 21.61 -10.01
C GLN A 34 2.98 21.45 -9.41
N MET A 35 3.14 20.47 -8.51
CA MET A 35 4.43 20.15 -7.86
C MET A 35 5.58 20.10 -8.87
N SER A 36 6.69 20.74 -8.51
CA SER A 36 7.95 20.65 -9.24
C SER A 36 8.47 19.22 -9.32
N VAL A 37 9.43 18.98 -10.23
CA VAL A 37 10.05 17.65 -10.38
C VAL A 37 10.80 17.27 -9.10
N GLU A 38 11.46 18.24 -8.46
CA GLU A 38 12.24 18.10 -7.24
C GLU A 38 11.35 17.76 -6.05
N GLU A 39 10.19 18.41 -5.91
CA GLU A 39 9.20 18.06 -4.88
C GLU A 39 8.61 16.68 -5.10
N LYS A 40 8.29 16.32 -6.36
CA LYS A 40 7.82 14.96 -6.70
C LYS A 40 8.88 13.91 -6.37
N PHE A 41 10.13 14.17 -6.75
CA PHE A 41 11.26 13.28 -6.46
C PHE A 41 11.43 13.10 -4.95
N ARG A 42 11.48 14.17 -4.16
CA ARG A 42 11.57 14.09 -2.69
C ARG A 42 10.38 13.32 -2.09
N LEU A 43 9.15 13.60 -2.55
CA LEU A 43 7.95 12.94 -2.04
C LEU A 43 7.96 11.42 -2.33
N VAL A 44 8.27 11.02 -3.58
CA VAL A 44 8.33 9.61 -3.99
C VAL A 44 9.51 8.91 -3.31
N ARG A 45 10.70 9.53 -3.29
CA ARG A 45 11.91 8.98 -2.66
C ARG A 45 11.73 8.73 -1.16
N SER A 46 10.93 9.55 -0.47
CA SER A 46 10.57 9.39 0.96
C SER A 46 9.74 8.15 1.29
N ILE A 47 9.32 7.36 0.30
CA ILE A 47 8.59 6.10 0.48
C ILE A 47 9.55 4.92 0.65
N GLY A 48 10.67 4.95 -0.08
CA GLY A 48 11.65 3.87 -0.09
C GLY A 48 12.69 4.04 1.03
N GLU A 49 13.07 2.93 1.62
CA GLU A 49 14.35 2.79 2.31
C GLU A 49 15.46 2.82 1.25
N GLU A 50 15.31 2.00 0.21
CA GLU A 50 16.22 1.88 -0.94
C GLU A 50 15.55 2.33 -2.25
N CYS A 51 16.33 2.97 -3.13
CA CYS A 51 15.92 3.32 -4.50
C CYS A 51 16.98 2.88 -5.52
N ILE A 52 16.63 1.98 -6.44
CA ILE A 52 17.52 1.49 -7.52
C ILE A 52 16.92 1.88 -8.89
N GLN A 53 17.36 2.96 -9.54
CA GLN A 53 18.30 3.99 -9.05
C GLN A 53 17.67 5.38 -9.01
N GLU A 54 18.22 6.26 -8.16
CA GLU A 54 17.69 7.62 -7.93
C GLU A 54 17.75 8.49 -9.20
N ASP A 55 18.82 8.42 -9.97
CA ASP A 55 18.93 9.13 -11.26
C ASP A 55 17.90 8.65 -12.28
N GLU A 56 17.59 7.35 -12.30
CA GLU A 56 16.56 6.77 -13.16
C GLU A 56 15.15 7.24 -12.71
N LEU A 57 14.91 7.32 -11.40
CA LEU A 57 13.66 7.84 -10.83
C LEU A 57 13.46 9.31 -11.18
N LEU A 58 14.49 10.15 -11.01
CA LEU A 58 14.44 11.56 -11.38
C LEU A 58 14.17 11.72 -12.88
N ASN A 59 14.92 11.00 -13.73
CA ASN A 59 14.69 11.00 -15.18
C ASN A 59 13.27 10.56 -15.56
N LEU A 60 12.72 9.55 -14.88
CA LEU A 60 11.35 9.08 -15.11
C LEU A 60 10.33 10.16 -14.75
N LEU A 61 10.46 10.79 -13.57
CA LEU A 61 9.55 11.84 -13.11
C LEU A 61 9.61 13.11 -13.98
N THR A 62 10.77 13.43 -14.57
CA THR A 62 10.90 14.51 -15.56
C THR A 62 10.23 14.18 -16.89
N LYS A 63 10.35 12.93 -17.38
CA LYS A 63 10.03 12.57 -18.77
C LYS A 63 8.66 11.92 -18.96
N LYS A 64 8.10 11.25 -17.94
CA LYS A 64 6.83 10.52 -18.02
C LYS A 64 5.76 11.20 -17.15
N PRO A 65 4.73 11.84 -17.73
CA PRO A 65 3.71 12.58 -16.96
C PRO A 65 2.89 11.73 -15.97
N GLN A 66 2.75 10.43 -16.23
CA GLN A 66 2.05 9.46 -15.38
C GLN A 66 2.86 8.16 -15.28
N PRO A 67 3.84 8.07 -14.37
CA PRO A 67 4.53 6.82 -14.08
C PRO A 67 3.57 5.78 -13.48
N ILE A 68 3.77 4.52 -13.82
CA ILE A 68 3.01 3.37 -13.31
C ILE A 68 3.83 2.74 -12.19
N CYS A 69 3.31 2.82 -10.97
CA CYS A 69 3.81 2.10 -9.81
C CYS A 69 2.98 0.82 -9.62
N TYR A 70 3.56 -0.23 -9.03
CA TYR A 70 2.76 -1.34 -8.52
C TYR A 70 3.28 -1.91 -7.21
N ASP A 71 2.38 -2.54 -6.46
CA ASP A 71 2.68 -3.44 -5.35
C ASP A 71 1.74 -4.65 -5.37
N GLY A 72 2.19 -5.80 -4.88
CA GLY A 72 1.50 -7.08 -4.98
C GLY A 72 1.25 -7.74 -3.62
N PHE A 73 0.04 -8.25 -3.42
CA PHE A 73 -0.39 -8.80 -2.14
C PHE A 73 -1.03 -10.18 -2.31
N GLU A 74 -0.41 -11.21 -1.71
CA GLU A 74 -1.05 -12.51 -1.50
C GLU A 74 -2.26 -12.36 -0.55
N PRO A 75 -3.50 -12.71 -0.96
CA PRO A 75 -4.66 -12.70 -0.07
C PRO A 75 -4.64 -13.87 0.94
N SER A 76 -3.80 -13.70 1.96
CA SER A 76 -3.32 -14.76 2.88
C SER A 76 -3.89 -14.70 4.30
N GLY A 77 -4.88 -13.85 4.57
CA GLY A 77 -5.59 -13.74 5.85
C GLY A 77 -5.88 -12.29 6.22
N ARG A 78 -6.12 -12.04 7.52
CA ARG A 78 -6.29 -10.69 8.08
C ARG A 78 -5.14 -9.76 7.64
N MET A 79 -5.45 -8.49 7.39
CA MET A 79 -4.49 -7.46 6.98
C MET A 79 -3.83 -6.83 8.21
N HIS A 80 -2.50 -6.81 8.26
CA HIS A 80 -1.76 -6.12 9.32
C HIS A 80 -1.49 -4.64 8.97
N ILE A 81 -1.18 -3.81 9.97
CA ILE A 81 -1.18 -2.35 9.85
C ILE A 81 -0.24 -1.80 8.77
N ALA A 82 0.89 -2.44 8.51
CA ALA A 82 1.78 -2.05 7.40
C ALA A 82 1.18 -2.35 6.00
N GLN A 83 0.42 -3.45 5.85
CA GLN A 83 -0.29 -3.74 4.59
C GLN A 83 -1.43 -2.76 4.33
N GLY A 84 -2.05 -2.19 5.38
CA GLY A 84 -3.14 -1.23 5.26
C GLY A 84 -2.68 0.24 5.31
N VAL A 85 -2.39 0.74 6.52
CA VAL A 85 -2.08 2.16 6.77
C VAL A 85 -0.80 2.61 6.06
N MET A 86 0.32 1.91 6.27
CA MET A 86 1.61 2.30 5.66
C MET A 86 1.53 2.24 4.13
N LYS A 87 0.82 1.25 3.57
CA LYS A 87 0.55 1.20 2.12
C LYS A 87 -0.34 2.33 1.65
N ALA A 88 -1.42 2.68 2.36
CA ALA A 88 -2.26 3.82 2.01
C ALA A 88 -1.48 5.14 2.03
N ILE A 89 -0.58 5.35 3.00
CA ILE A 89 0.36 6.48 3.02
C ILE A 89 1.24 6.46 1.76
N SER A 90 1.89 5.34 1.44
CA SER A 90 2.75 5.21 0.25
C SER A 90 1.99 5.51 -1.04
N VAL A 91 0.81 4.89 -1.23
CA VAL A 91 -0.06 5.10 -2.40
C VAL A 91 -0.50 6.55 -2.51
N ASN A 92 -0.94 7.17 -1.42
CA ASN A 92 -1.37 8.57 -1.40
C ASN A 92 -0.22 9.53 -1.74
N LYS A 93 1.03 9.23 -1.34
CA LYS A 93 2.22 9.98 -1.78
C LYS A 93 2.46 9.83 -3.30
N LEU A 94 2.41 8.61 -3.83
CA LEU A 94 2.60 8.33 -5.27
C LEU A 94 1.53 9.02 -6.14
N THR A 95 0.25 8.89 -5.78
CA THR A 95 -0.85 9.48 -6.56
C THR A 95 -0.81 11.00 -6.51
N SER A 96 -0.41 11.60 -5.38
CA SER A 96 -0.16 13.05 -5.26
C SER A 96 1.00 13.53 -6.13
N ALA A 97 2.06 12.72 -6.28
CA ALA A 97 3.17 13.01 -7.20
C ALA A 97 2.78 12.87 -8.70
N GLY A 98 1.56 12.39 -9.00
CA GLY A 98 1.02 12.23 -10.35
C GLY A 98 1.05 10.80 -10.89
N CYS A 99 1.63 9.85 -10.15
CA CYS A 99 1.70 8.45 -10.57
C CYS A 99 0.31 7.79 -10.64
N LYS A 100 0.20 6.79 -11.52
CA LYS A 100 -0.82 5.74 -11.45
C LYS A 100 -0.28 4.60 -10.59
N VAL A 101 -1.14 3.96 -9.80
CA VAL A 101 -0.75 2.86 -8.93
C VAL A 101 -1.62 1.64 -9.23
N LYS A 102 -0.97 0.49 -9.43
CA LYS A 102 -1.64 -0.81 -9.59
C LYS A 102 -1.48 -1.61 -8.29
N ILE A 103 -2.58 -1.97 -7.67
CA ILE A 103 -2.59 -2.89 -6.54
C ILE A 103 -2.92 -4.28 -7.09
N TRP A 104 -1.90 -5.14 -7.11
CA TRP A 104 -1.99 -6.48 -7.68
C TRP A 104 -2.48 -7.45 -6.60
N VAL A 105 -3.74 -7.85 -6.71
CA VAL A 105 -4.37 -8.84 -5.83
C VAL A 105 -3.94 -10.22 -6.33
N ALA A 106 -2.86 -10.72 -5.74
CA ALA A 106 -2.08 -11.84 -6.22
C ALA A 106 -2.71 -13.18 -5.78
N ASP A 107 -3.93 -13.44 -6.26
CA ASP A 107 -4.76 -14.59 -5.87
C ASP A 107 -4.21 -15.93 -6.38
N TRP A 108 -3.71 -16.01 -7.61
CA TRP A 108 -2.98 -17.19 -8.09
C TRP A 108 -1.66 -17.39 -7.34
N PHE A 109 -0.93 -16.32 -7.03
CA PHE A 109 0.31 -16.39 -6.25
C PHE A 109 0.06 -16.94 -4.84
N ALA A 110 -0.97 -16.46 -4.16
CA ALA A 110 -1.41 -17.01 -2.87
C ALA A 110 -1.81 -18.49 -2.97
N GLN A 111 -2.39 -18.93 -4.09
CA GLN A 111 -2.70 -20.34 -4.34
C GLN A 111 -1.43 -21.18 -4.54
N LEU A 112 -0.48 -20.70 -5.37
CA LEU A 112 0.83 -21.34 -5.61
C LEU A 112 1.66 -21.46 -4.33
N ASN A 113 1.52 -20.52 -3.40
CA ASN A 113 2.14 -20.54 -2.08
C ASN A 113 1.21 -21.12 -0.97
N ASN A 114 0.23 -21.94 -1.35
CA ASN A 114 -0.65 -22.74 -0.48
C ASN A 114 -1.37 -21.97 0.65
N LYS A 115 -1.70 -20.70 0.42
CA LYS A 115 -2.50 -19.89 1.37
C LYS A 115 -3.96 -20.32 1.34
N MET A 116 -4.65 -20.23 2.48
CA MET A 116 -6.03 -20.71 2.67
C MET A 116 -6.26 -22.18 2.25
N GLY A 117 -5.21 -23.01 2.29
CA GLY A 117 -5.20 -24.39 1.83
C GLY A 117 -5.28 -24.55 0.30
N GLY A 118 -4.83 -23.55 -0.46
CA GLY A 118 -4.93 -23.52 -1.92
C GLY A 118 -6.33 -23.24 -2.46
N ASP A 119 -7.28 -22.90 -1.58
CA ASP A 119 -8.68 -22.63 -1.93
C ASP A 119 -8.83 -21.22 -2.54
N LEU A 120 -8.84 -21.15 -3.87
CA LEU A 120 -8.95 -19.89 -4.61
C LEU A 120 -10.22 -19.09 -4.25
N LYS A 121 -11.33 -19.74 -3.87
CA LYS A 121 -12.55 -19.01 -3.47
C LYS A 121 -12.37 -18.32 -2.12
N LYS A 122 -11.67 -18.95 -1.17
CA LYS A 122 -11.27 -18.30 0.10
C LYS A 122 -10.28 -17.18 -0.14
N ILE A 123 -9.26 -17.40 -0.98
CA ILE A 123 -8.27 -16.37 -1.36
C ILE A 123 -8.97 -15.15 -1.98
N GLN A 124 -9.89 -15.34 -2.93
CA GLN A 124 -10.65 -14.25 -3.54
C GLN A 124 -11.65 -13.59 -2.56
N THR A 125 -12.12 -14.31 -1.54
CA THR A 125 -12.88 -13.68 -0.44
C THR A 125 -11.97 -12.76 0.39
N VAL A 126 -10.77 -13.22 0.74
CA VAL A 126 -9.76 -12.40 1.43
C VAL A 126 -9.39 -11.18 0.58
N GLY A 127 -9.14 -11.34 -0.72
CA GLY A 127 -8.74 -10.22 -1.59
C GLY A 127 -9.77 -9.09 -1.65
N ARG A 128 -11.08 -9.43 -1.68
CA ARG A 128 -12.16 -8.43 -1.57
C ARG A 128 -12.15 -7.72 -0.21
N TYR A 129 -11.95 -8.47 0.88
CA TYR A 129 -11.76 -7.89 2.22
C TYR A 129 -10.54 -6.94 2.30
N LEU A 130 -9.44 -7.24 1.59
CA LEU A 130 -8.28 -6.34 1.54
C LEU A 130 -8.62 -5.01 0.82
N ILE A 131 -9.34 -5.07 -0.30
CA ILE A 131 -9.80 -3.89 -1.05
C ILE A 131 -10.69 -2.99 -0.18
N GLU A 132 -11.67 -3.58 0.52
CA GLU A 132 -12.56 -2.85 1.44
C GLU A 132 -11.77 -2.12 2.54
N ILE A 133 -10.68 -2.70 3.06
CA ILE A 133 -9.81 -2.04 4.04
C ILE A 133 -9.04 -0.86 3.43
N TRP A 134 -8.43 -1.03 2.26
CA TRP A 134 -7.66 0.04 1.62
C TRP A 134 -8.54 1.25 1.31
N ILE A 135 -9.76 1.03 0.85
CA ILE A 135 -10.75 2.10 0.65
C ILE A 135 -11.13 2.72 2.00
N ALA A 136 -11.52 1.91 2.99
CA ALA A 136 -12.01 2.41 4.27
C ALA A 136 -10.98 3.16 5.12
N VAL A 137 -9.68 2.83 5.01
CA VAL A 137 -8.62 3.58 5.70
C VAL A 137 -8.35 4.95 5.04
N GLY A 138 -8.74 5.15 3.77
CA GLY A 138 -8.53 6.42 3.06
C GLY A 138 -7.40 6.38 2.02
N MET A 139 -7.21 5.25 1.33
CA MET A 139 -6.45 5.23 0.09
C MET A 139 -7.22 6.01 -1.00
N ARG A 140 -6.54 6.97 -1.64
CA ARG A 140 -7.08 7.79 -2.73
C ARG A 140 -7.15 6.98 -4.02
N THR A 141 -8.35 6.59 -4.42
CA THR A 141 -8.56 5.59 -5.49
C THR A 141 -8.60 6.17 -6.91
N GLU A 142 -8.58 7.50 -7.09
CA GLU A 142 -8.77 8.17 -8.38
C GLU A 142 -7.66 7.87 -9.39
N ARG A 143 -6.52 7.36 -8.92
CA ARG A 143 -5.37 6.91 -9.72
C ARG A 143 -4.92 5.48 -9.34
N VAL A 144 -5.79 4.70 -8.70
CA VAL A 144 -5.50 3.34 -8.24
C VAL A 144 -6.34 2.32 -9.00
N GLU A 145 -5.68 1.35 -9.60
CA GLU A 145 -6.29 0.21 -10.26
C GLU A 145 -6.11 -1.03 -9.37
N PHE A 146 -7.19 -1.62 -8.86
CA PHE A 146 -7.16 -2.93 -8.20
C PHE A 146 -7.30 -4.02 -9.27
N LEU A 147 -6.25 -4.81 -9.47
CA LEU A 147 -6.15 -5.79 -10.54
C LEU A 147 -5.96 -7.20 -9.96
N TRP A 148 -6.75 -8.16 -10.42
CA TRP A 148 -6.68 -9.56 -9.96
C TRP A 148 -5.75 -10.37 -10.84
N SER A 149 -4.82 -11.11 -10.22
CA SER A 149 -3.80 -11.85 -10.98
C SER A 149 -4.39 -12.91 -11.90
N SER A 150 -5.38 -13.67 -11.40
CA SER A 150 -6.07 -14.67 -12.22
C SER A 150 -6.85 -14.04 -13.37
N GLU A 151 -7.57 -12.93 -13.16
CA GLU A 151 -8.39 -12.31 -14.20
C GLU A 151 -7.53 -11.71 -15.31
N GLU A 152 -6.54 -10.89 -14.94
CA GLU A 152 -5.66 -10.22 -15.90
C GLU A 152 -4.77 -11.19 -16.68
N ILE A 153 -4.20 -12.20 -16.03
CA ILE A 153 -3.36 -13.19 -16.72
C ILE A 153 -4.20 -14.05 -17.67
N ASN A 154 -5.43 -14.44 -17.30
CA ASN A 154 -6.29 -15.18 -18.24
C ASN A 154 -6.73 -14.32 -19.43
N ALA A 155 -7.01 -13.03 -19.22
CA ALA A 155 -7.43 -12.12 -20.28
C ALA A 155 -6.34 -11.86 -21.34
N ARG A 156 -5.06 -12.02 -20.98
CA ARG A 156 -3.90 -11.78 -21.85
C ARG A 156 -2.85 -12.90 -21.71
N ALA A 157 -3.32 -14.15 -21.71
CA ALA A 157 -2.50 -15.33 -21.44
C ALA A 157 -1.36 -15.54 -22.46
N ASP A 158 -1.60 -15.13 -23.70
CA ASP A 158 -0.66 -15.12 -24.82
C ASP A 158 0.44 -14.04 -24.68
N GLU A 159 0.18 -12.93 -23.99
CA GLU A 159 1.22 -11.96 -23.60
C GLU A 159 2.03 -12.49 -22.40
N TYR A 160 1.35 -13.05 -21.40
CA TYR A 160 1.94 -13.35 -20.09
C TYR A 160 2.80 -14.62 -20.07
N TRP A 161 2.29 -15.77 -20.51
CA TRP A 161 2.99 -17.04 -20.34
C TRP A 161 4.29 -17.17 -21.15
N PRO A 162 4.40 -16.65 -22.39
CA PRO A 162 5.68 -16.61 -23.10
C PRO A 162 6.74 -15.79 -22.35
N LEU A 163 6.35 -14.71 -21.69
CA LEU A 163 7.26 -13.90 -20.86
C LEU A 163 7.76 -14.69 -19.63
N VAL A 164 6.87 -15.39 -18.92
CA VAL A 164 7.25 -16.28 -17.80
C VAL A 164 8.26 -17.35 -18.27
N MET A 165 8.02 -17.96 -19.43
CA MET A 165 8.91 -18.98 -20.00
C MET A 165 10.24 -18.40 -20.49
N ASP A 166 10.26 -17.18 -21.04
CA ASP A 166 11.49 -16.49 -21.45
C ASP A 166 12.37 -16.10 -20.26
N ILE A 167 11.76 -15.66 -19.15
CA ILE A 167 12.45 -15.41 -17.88
C ILE A 167 13.02 -16.73 -17.33
N ALA A 168 12.21 -17.80 -17.31
CA ALA A 168 12.62 -19.10 -16.79
C ALA A 168 13.80 -19.71 -17.59
N ARG A 169 13.74 -19.72 -18.93
CA ARG A 169 14.78 -20.35 -19.77
C ARG A 169 16.13 -19.62 -19.74
N ARG A 170 16.16 -18.33 -19.37
CA ARG A 170 17.39 -17.53 -19.27
C ARG A 170 18.07 -17.66 -17.91
N ASN A 171 17.32 -18.08 -16.89
CA ASN A 171 17.81 -18.14 -15.52
C ASN A 171 18.16 -19.57 -15.10
N LYS A 172 19.35 -19.74 -14.50
CA LYS A 172 19.72 -21.00 -13.85
C LYS A 172 18.86 -21.21 -12.61
N LEU A 173 18.44 -22.44 -12.33
CA LEU A 173 17.60 -22.78 -11.18
C LEU A 173 18.07 -22.17 -9.83
N PRO A 174 19.38 -22.15 -9.47
CA PRO A 174 19.85 -21.50 -8.24
C PRO A 174 19.67 -19.96 -8.19
N ARG A 175 19.44 -19.29 -9.33
CA ARG A 175 19.08 -17.87 -9.36
C ARG A 175 17.60 -17.66 -9.01
N ILE A 176 16.74 -18.58 -9.40
CA ILE A 176 15.31 -18.60 -9.11
C ILE A 176 15.06 -19.03 -7.66
N MET A 177 15.72 -20.10 -7.18
CA MET A 177 15.63 -20.53 -5.78
C MET A 177 16.03 -19.42 -4.80
N ARG A 178 17.07 -18.64 -5.10
CA ARG A 178 17.45 -17.46 -4.30
C ARG A 178 16.35 -16.42 -4.13
N CYS A 179 15.36 -16.38 -5.02
CA CYS A 179 14.18 -15.52 -4.92
C CYS A 179 13.04 -16.12 -4.07
N CYS A 180 13.09 -17.37 -3.60
CA CYS A 180 11.98 -17.97 -2.85
C CYS A 180 11.66 -17.26 -1.51
N GLN A 181 12.57 -16.43 -1.00
CA GLN A 181 12.33 -15.55 0.15
C GLN A 181 11.20 -14.53 -0.07
N ILE A 182 10.91 -14.12 -1.33
CA ILE A 182 9.84 -13.16 -1.64
C ILE A 182 8.45 -13.67 -1.22
N MET A 183 8.26 -14.99 -1.19
CA MET A 183 7.05 -15.68 -0.76
C MET A 183 7.17 -16.29 0.64
N GLY A 184 8.19 -15.88 1.41
CA GLY A 184 8.42 -16.33 2.79
C GLY A 184 8.93 -17.77 2.94
N ARG A 185 9.66 -18.28 1.95
CA ARG A 185 10.26 -19.63 1.93
C ARG A 185 11.80 -19.54 1.88
N SER A 186 12.48 -20.57 2.38
CA SER A 186 13.94 -20.69 2.25
C SER A 186 14.36 -21.55 1.07
N GLU A 187 15.62 -21.44 0.65
CA GLU A 187 16.23 -22.27 -0.40
C GLU A 187 16.43 -23.74 0.03
N GLN A 188 16.39 -23.99 1.35
CA GLN A 188 16.51 -25.30 1.98
C GLN A 188 15.14 -25.94 2.31
N ASP A 189 14.02 -25.25 2.05
CA ASP A 189 12.68 -25.82 2.23
C ASP A 189 12.41 -26.89 1.15
N GLU A 190 11.49 -27.83 1.43
CA GLU A 190 10.94 -28.69 0.39
C GLU A 190 10.00 -27.88 -0.52
N LEU A 191 10.57 -27.34 -1.61
CA LEU A 191 9.86 -26.49 -2.56
C LEU A 191 9.11 -27.31 -3.62
N THR A 192 7.85 -26.95 -3.85
CA THR A 192 7.05 -27.46 -4.98
C THR A 192 7.46 -26.80 -6.31
N ALA A 193 7.17 -27.44 -7.45
CA ALA A 193 7.39 -26.84 -8.77
C ALA A 193 6.65 -25.50 -8.94
N ALA A 194 5.47 -25.34 -8.35
CA ALA A 194 4.71 -24.10 -8.28
C ALA A 194 5.51 -22.95 -7.63
N GLN A 195 6.23 -23.26 -6.55
CA GLN A 195 7.09 -22.33 -5.81
C GLN A 195 8.39 -21.97 -6.57
N ILE A 196 8.81 -22.79 -7.54
CA ILE A 196 9.89 -22.44 -8.49
C ILE A 196 9.37 -21.55 -9.63
N LEU A 197 8.11 -21.73 -10.06
CA LEU A 197 7.48 -20.85 -11.06
C LEU A 197 7.12 -19.47 -10.49
N TYR A 198 6.79 -19.39 -9.20
CA TYR A 198 6.35 -18.16 -8.53
C TYR A 198 7.30 -16.95 -8.78
N PRO A 199 8.64 -17.03 -8.58
CA PRO A 199 9.52 -15.90 -8.88
C PRO A 199 9.60 -15.52 -10.37
N CYS A 200 9.46 -16.49 -11.28
CA CYS A 200 9.40 -16.21 -12.73
C CYS A 200 8.12 -15.45 -13.09
N MET A 201 6.99 -15.82 -12.47
CA MET A 201 5.71 -15.13 -12.60
C MET A 201 5.76 -13.71 -12.03
N GLN A 202 6.26 -13.51 -10.81
CA GLN A 202 6.35 -12.17 -10.22
C GLN A 202 7.34 -11.26 -10.98
N CYS A 203 8.37 -11.84 -11.61
CA CYS A 203 9.25 -11.11 -12.54
C CYS A 203 8.51 -10.71 -13.83
N ALA A 204 7.63 -11.58 -14.36
CA ALA A 204 6.81 -11.29 -15.52
C ALA A 204 5.77 -10.17 -15.26
N ASP A 205 5.14 -10.16 -14.08
CA ASP A 205 4.18 -9.13 -13.65
C ASP A 205 4.70 -7.71 -13.88
N ILE A 206 5.97 -7.45 -13.58
CA ILE A 206 6.60 -6.12 -13.69
C ILE A 206 6.47 -5.57 -15.12
N PHE A 207 6.71 -6.42 -16.13
CA PHE A 207 6.62 -6.02 -17.54
C PHE A 207 5.18 -6.06 -18.06
N PHE A 208 4.40 -7.07 -17.65
CA PHE A 208 3.02 -7.29 -18.05
C PHE A 208 2.06 -6.18 -17.56
N LEU A 209 2.28 -5.70 -16.33
CA LEU A 209 1.59 -4.54 -15.75
C LEU A 209 2.14 -3.21 -16.28
N LYS A 210 3.27 -3.25 -17.01
CA LYS A 210 4.00 -2.10 -17.57
C LYS A 210 4.45 -1.12 -16.48
N ALA A 211 4.88 -1.65 -15.35
CA ALA A 211 5.36 -0.87 -14.21
C ALA A 211 6.69 -0.18 -14.55
N ASP A 212 6.78 1.12 -14.24
CA ASP A 212 8.04 1.86 -14.23
C ASP A 212 8.68 1.83 -12.84
N ILE A 213 7.87 1.71 -11.77
CA ILE A 213 8.32 1.67 -10.37
C ILE A 213 7.74 0.43 -9.66
N CYS A 214 8.63 -0.46 -9.21
CA CYS A 214 8.31 -1.57 -8.30
C CYS A 214 8.32 -1.03 -6.86
N GLN A 215 7.14 -0.72 -6.29
CA GLN A 215 7.01 -0.15 -4.94
C GLN A 215 6.61 -1.21 -3.90
N LEU A 216 7.46 -2.23 -3.77
CA LEU A 216 7.25 -3.37 -2.87
C LEU A 216 8.12 -3.26 -1.61
N GLY A 217 8.03 -4.22 -0.68
CA GLY A 217 8.87 -4.26 0.52
C GLY A 217 10.32 -4.66 0.22
N MET A 218 11.24 -4.39 1.14
CA MET A 218 12.64 -4.83 1.03
C MET A 218 12.78 -6.36 0.86
N ASP A 219 11.83 -7.15 1.36
CA ASP A 219 11.79 -8.61 1.16
C ASP A 219 11.53 -9.02 -0.31
N GLN A 220 10.90 -8.16 -1.11
CA GLN A 220 10.67 -8.39 -2.54
C GLN A 220 11.86 -7.98 -3.43
N ARG A 221 12.90 -7.35 -2.86
CA ARG A 221 14.05 -6.79 -3.59
C ARG A 221 14.70 -7.77 -4.57
N LYS A 222 14.83 -9.05 -4.20
CA LYS A 222 15.55 -10.07 -5.01
C LYS A 222 14.89 -10.35 -6.37
N VAL A 223 13.56 -10.30 -6.48
CA VAL A 223 12.85 -10.48 -7.75
C VAL A 223 12.77 -9.18 -8.56
N ASN A 224 12.72 -8.02 -7.89
CA ASN A 224 12.86 -6.73 -8.56
C ASN A 224 14.24 -6.58 -9.21
N VAL A 225 15.31 -7.05 -8.56
CA VAL A 225 16.66 -7.15 -9.16
C VAL A 225 16.70 -8.17 -10.30
N LEU A 226 15.99 -9.30 -10.19
CA LEU A 226 15.87 -10.29 -11.29
C LEU A 226 15.27 -9.66 -12.55
N ALA A 227 14.28 -8.78 -12.41
CA ALA A 227 13.70 -8.05 -13.55
C ALA A 227 14.68 -7.05 -14.17
N ARG A 228 15.56 -6.41 -13.37
CA ARG A 228 16.62 -5.54 -13.90
C ARG A 228 17.71 -6.33 -14.63
N GLU A 229 18.08 -7.50 -14.12
CA GLU A 229 18.99 -8.45 -14.79
C GLU A 229 18.38 -8.95 -16.12
N TYR A 230 17.10 -9.35 -16.11
CA TYR A 230 16.39 -9.77 -17.33
C TYR A 230 16.33 -8.65 -18.39
N CYS A 231 16.21 -7.37 -17.98
CA CYS A 231 16.32 -6.25 -18.92
C CYS A 231 17.66 -6.20 -19.66
N ASP A 232 18.78 -6.56 -19.00
CA ASP A 232 20.08 -6.63 -19.66
C ASP A 232 20.13 -7.77 -20.70
N ASP A 233 19.64 -8.96 -20.33
CA ASP A 233 19.56 -10.13 -21.23
C ASP A 233 18.72 -9.90 -22.49
N ILE A 234 17.65 -9.09 -22.40
CA ILE A 234 16.81 -8.70 -23.54
C ILE A 234 17.21 -7.35 -24.15
N LYS A 235 18.27 -6.71 -23.66
CA LYS A 235 18.79 -5.39 -24.10
C LYS A 235 17.76 -4.25 -24.01
N ARG A 236 16.82 -4.34 -23.05
CA ARG A 236 15.81 -3.32 -22.75
C ARG A 236 16.44 -2.17 -21.95
N LYS A 237 16.58 -1.00 -22.58
CA LYS A 237 17.14 0.21 -21.96
C LYS A 237 16.36 0.71 -20.74
N ASN A 238 15.02 0.72 -20.83
CA ASN A 238 14.15 1.23 -19.78
C ASN A 238 13.89 0.13 -18.74
N LYS A 239 14.75 0.09 -17.71
CA LYS A 239 14.62 -0.80 -16.55
C LYS A 239 13.56 -0.28 -15.57
N PRO A 240 12.87 -1.15 -14.82
CA PRO A 240 12.02 -0.72 -13.71
C PRO A 240 12.88 -0.16 -12.57
N ILE A 241 12.47 0.98 -12.00
CA ILE A 241 13.02 1.48 -10.74
C ILE A 241 12.50 0.62 -9.60
N ILE A 242 13.39 0.24 -8.68
CA ILE A 242 13.02 -0.46 -7.46
C ILE A 242 12.92 0.58 -6.35
N LEU A 243 11.76 0.72 -5.71
CA LEU A 243 11.51 1.65 -4.61
C LEU A 243 11.04 0.88 -3.37
N SER A 244 11.99 0.19 -2.75
CA SER A 244 11.77 -0.78 -1.67
C SER A 244 11.44 -0.06 -0.36
N HIS A 245 10.26 -0.30 0.23
CA HIS A 245 9.88 0.32 1.50
C HIS A 245 10.34 -0.50 2.72
N HIS A 246 10.53 0.20 3.84
CA HIS A 246 10.95 -0.36 5.13
C HIS A 246 10.01 -1.48 5.62
N MET A 247 10.58 -2.50 6.28
CA MET A 247 9.84 -3.62 6.84
C MET A 247 9.42 -3.32 8.28
N LEU A 248 8.18 -2.85 8.48
CA LEU A 248 7.70 -2.52 9.82
C LEU A 248 7.76 -3.75 10.77
N PRO A 249 8.44 -3.65 11.93
CA PRO A 249 8.71 -4.79 12.79
C PRO A 249 7.46 -5.32 13.51
N GLY A 250 7.59 -6.53 14.03
CA GLY A 250 6.66 -7.09 15.00
C GLY A 250 6.77 -6.37 16.35
N LEU A 251 5.71 -6.43 17.15
CA LEU A 251 5.65 -5.74 18.44
C LEU A 251 6.54 -6.38 19.52
N GLN A 252 7.09 -7.58 19.34
CA GLN A 252 7.97 -8.22 20.33
C GLN A 252 9.45 -8.05 19.96
N GLN A 253 10.33 -8.22 20.94
CA GLN A 253 11.78 -8.08 20.76
C GLN A 253 12.30 -9.05 19.70
N GLY A 254 13.18 -8.57 18.81
CA GLY A 254 13.83 -9.38 17.77
C GLY A 254 12.94 -9.75 16.58
N GLN A 255 11.72 -9.23 16.49
CA GLN A 255 10.83 -9.47 15.34
C GLN A 255 11.05 -8.42 14.24
N GLU A 256 12.04 -8.64 13.37
CA GLU A 256 12.36 -7.76 12.23
C GLU A 256 11.19 -7.48 11.28
N LYS A 257 10.14 -8.32 11.29
CA LYS A 257 8.93 -8.18 10.49
C LYS A 257 7.71 -8.72 11.23
N MET A 258 6.57 -8.04 11.12
CA MET A 258 5.28 -8.60 11.56
C MET A 258 4.99 -9.97 10.91
N SER A 259 4.56 -10.94 11.73
CA SER A 259 4.18 -12.27 11.25
C SER A 259 2.70 -12.56 11.49
N LYS A 260 2.03 -13.14 10.48
CA LYS A 260 0.68 -13.70 10.62
C LYS A 260 0.63 -14.95 11.51
N SER A 261 1.78 -15.52 11.88
CA SER A 261 1.85 -16.71 12.76
C SER A 261 1.68 -16.39 14.24
N ASP A 262 1.97 -15.16 14.67
CA ASP A 262 1.75 -14.69 16.04
C ASP A 262 0.77 -13.50 16.02
N PRO A 263 -0.52 -13.72 16.32
CA PRO A 263 -1.52 -12.66 16.35
C PRO A 263 -1.27 -11.55 17.38
N SER A 264 -0.37 -11.75 18.35
CA SER A 264 0.03 -10.72 19.32
C SER A 264 1.20 -9.85 18.82
N SER A 265 1.97 -10.33 17.84
CA SER A 265 3.08 -9.59 17.20
C SER A 265 2.63 -8.47 16.25
N ALA A 266 1.39 -8.52 15.77
CA ALA A 266 0.89 -7.66 14.72
C ALA A 266 -0.44 -7.00 15.09
N ILE A 267 -0.59 -5.72 14.75
CA ILE A 267 -1.89 -5.03 14.78
C ILE A 267 -2.58 -5.28 13.44
N TYR A 268 -3.81 -5.78 13.50
CA TYR A 268 -4.67 -5.93 12.33
C TYR A 268 -5.56 -4.71 12.14
N MET A 269 -5.92 -4.45 10.88
CA MET A 269 -6.65 -3.25 10.47
C MET A 269 -8.03 -3.11 11.10
N GLU A 270 -8.63 -4.24 11.51
CA GLU A 270 -9.90 -4.33 12.22
C GLU A 270 -9.80 -5.03 13.59
N ASP A 271 -8.65 -4.89 14.26
CA ASP A 271 -8.56 -5.12 15.71
C ASP A 271 -9.39 -4.07 16.45
N GLU A 272 -10.11 -4.47 17.50
CA GLU A 272 -10.86 -3.55 18.35
C GLU A 272 -9.93 -2.65 19.19
N GLU A 273 -10.47 -1.55 19.73
CA GLU A 273 -9.67 -0.59 20.52
C GLU A 273 -8.95 -1.28 21.70
N ALA A 274 -9.65 -2.16 22.42
CA ALA A 274 -9.08 -2.93 23.51
C ALA A 274 -7.95 -3.87 23.04
N GLU A 275 -8.04 -4.46 21.85
CA GLU A 275 -7.00 -5.33 21.30
C GLU A 275 -5.73 -4.55 20.97
N VAL A 276 -5.87 -3.38 20.32
CA VAL A 276 -4.76 -2.45 20.04
C VAL A 276 -4.07 -2.02 21.34
N ASN A 277 -4.86 -1.59 22.33
CA ASN A 277 -4.35 -1.14 23.63
C ASN A 277 -3.58 -2.25 24.35
N VAL A 278 -4.08 -3.49 24.33
CA VAL A 278 -3.39 -4.65 24.94
C VAL A 278 -2.11 -5.01 24.19
N LYS A 279 -2.10 -4.96 22.85
CA LYS A 279 -0.92 -5.24 22.02
C LYS A 279 0.19 -4.21 22.23
N ILE A 280 -0.11 -2.92 22.12
CA ILE A 280 0.87 -1.84 22.35
C ILE A 280 1.37 -1.84 23.81
N LYS A 281 0.49 -2.10 24.80
CA LYS A 281 0.93 -2.24 26.21
C LYS A 281 2.01 -3.32 26.37
N LYS A 282 1.83 -4.47 25.71
CA LYS A 282 2.76 -5.61 25.72
C LYS A 282 3.98 -5.46 24.80
N ALA A 283 3.99 -4.50 23.89
CA ALA A 283 5.07 -4.33 22.91
C ALA A 283 6.44 -4.08 23.57
N TYR A 284 7.52 -4.50 22.90
CA TYR A 284 8.87 -4.15 23.29
C TYR A 284 9.08 -2.63 23.16
N CYS A 285 9.50 -1.99 24.25
CA CYS A 285 9.71 -0.54 24.32
C CYS A 285 10.65 -0.22 25.50
N PRO A 286 11.91 -0.67 25.45
CA PRO A 286 12.89 -0.40 26.50
C PRO A 286 13.12 1.11 26.68
N PRO A 287 13.19 1.63 27.93
CA PRO A 287 13.45 3.05 28.16
C PRO A 287 14.83 3.45 27.61
N LYS A 288 14.93 4.64 27.01
CA LYS A 288 16.16 5.22 26.43
C LYS A 288 16.84 4.43 25.30
N ILE A 289 16.26 3.32 24.83
CA ILE A 289 16.79 2.54 23.71
C ILE A 289 15.88 2.72 22.49
N VAL A 290 16.45 3.32 21.44
CA VAL A 290 15.76 3.62 20.18
C VAL A 290 15.91 2.50 19.16
N GLU A 291 17.12 1.94 19.04
CA GLU A 291 17.41 0.85 18.10
C GLU A 291 16.54 -0.39 18.40
N GLY A 292 15.90 -0.93 17.36
CA GLY A 292 15.04 -2.12 17.49
C GLY A 292 13.76 -1.92 18.32
N ASN A 293 13.34 -0.66 18.57
CA ASN A 293 12.15 -0.35 19.37
C ASN A 293 10.89 -0.22 18.48
N PRO A 294 9.99 -1.24 18.42
CA PRO A 294 8.85 -1.22 17.52
C PRO A 294 7.84 -0.10 17.82
N CYS A 295 7.75 0.40 19.06
CA CYS A 295 6.88 1.55 19.34
C CYS A 295 7.34 2.82 18.61
N LEU A 296 8.65 3.09 18.58
CA LEU A 296 9.22 4.24 17.89
C LEU A 296 9.17 4.07 16.37
N GLU A 297 9.39 2.85 15.88
CA GLU A 297 9.21 2.49 14.46
C GLU A 297 7.80 2.76 13.95
N TYR A 298 6.77 2.43 14.74
CA TYR A 298 5.37 2.73 14.39
C TYR A 298 5.11 4.24 14.41
N ILE A 299 5.72 4.99 15.33
CA ILE A 299 5.64 6.44 15.35
C ILE A 299 6.29 7.04 14.08
N LYS A 300 7.49 6.58 13.71
CA LYS A 300 8.27 7.03 12.55
C LYS A 300 7.59 6.75 11.21
N TYR A 301 7.09 5.53 10.99
CA TYR A 301 6.63 5.07 9.68
C TYR A 301 5.11 5.05 9.52
N ILE A 302 4.33 5.14 10.62
CA ILE A 302 2.88 5.28 10.56
C ILE A 302 2.43 6.64 11.08
N ILE A 303 2.77 7.03 12.31
CA ILE A 303 2.15 8.21 12.93
C ILE A 303 2.59 9.50 12.25
N PHE A 304 3.88 9.83 12.21
CA PHE A 304 4.38 11.07 11.57
C PHE A 304 4.02 11.21 10.07
N PRO A 305 4.01 10.12 9.27
CA PRO A 305 3.54 10.19 7.88
C PRO A 305 2.02 10.30 7.72
N TRP A 306 1.23 9.98 8.76
CA TRP A 306 -0.23 10.10 8.77
C TRP A 306 -0.71 11.46 9.29
N ASP A 307 -0.18 11.88 10.43
CA ASP A 307 -0.42 13.16 11.10
C ASP A 307 0.96 13.77 11.34
N LYS A 308 1.19 15.03 10.95
CA LYS A 308 2.53 15.64 10.92
C LYS A 308 3.17 15.86 12.31
N LYS A 309 2.51 15.40 13.37
CA LYS A 309 2.88 15.58 14.77
C LYS A 309 2.41 14.39 15.60
N PHE A 310 3.07 14.16 16.72
CA PHE A 310 2.64 13.18 17.72
C PHE A 310 2.40 13.87 19.06
N VAL A 311 1.22 13.65 19.65
CA VAL A 311 0.86 14.22 20.96
C VAL A 311 1.01 13.14 22.01
N VAL A 312 1.86 13.38 23.00
CA VAL A 312 1.98 12.56 24.20
C VAL A 312 1.15 13.17 25.31
N GLU A 313 0.15 12.42 25.76
CA GLU A 313 -0.70 12.78 26.90
C GLU A 313 -0.10 12.20 28.17
N ARG A 314 0.29 13.07 29.11
CA ARG A 314 0.96 12.70 30.36
C ARG A 314 0.60 13.67 31.48
N SER A 315 0.70 13.21 32.72
CA SER A 315 0.36 14.02 33.90
C SER A 315 1.29 15.22 34.07
N GLU A 316 0.85 16.25 34.81
CA GLU A 316 1.72 17.36 35.21
C GLU A 316 3.00 16.88 35.93
N ALA A 317 2.87 15.84 36.76
CA ALA A 317 4.01 15.20 37.44
C ALA A 317 5.02 14.54 36.48
N ASN A 318 4.58 14.15 35.28
CA ASN A 318 5.42 13.62 34.20
C ASN A 318 5.81 14.72 33.18
N GLY A 319 5.60 16.00 33.49
CA GLY A 319 5.97 17.13 32.64
C GLY A 319 4.92 17.58 31.61
N GLY A 320 3.64 17.27 31.85
CA GLY A 320 2.48 17.80 31.11
C GLY A 320 2.40 17.36 29.63
N ASN A 321 1.26 17.57 28.97
CA ASN A 321 1.08 17.16 27.57
C ASN A 321 2.15 17.79 26.65
N LYS A 322 2.88 16.98 25.88
CA LYS A 322 3.87 17.45 24.89
C LYS A 322 3.44 17.08 23.47
N THR A 323 3.62 18.00 22.54
CA THR A 323 3.46 17.74 21.09
C THR A 323 4.84 17.74 20.46
N PHE A 324 5.16 16.66 19.73
CA PHE A 324 6.38 16.52 18.94
C PHE A 324 6.05 16.82 17.48
N GLU A 325 6.81 17.72 16.85
CA GLU A 325 6.61 18.09 15.43
C GLU A 325 7.53 17.32 14.47
N SER A 326 8.51 16.59 15.02
CA SER A 326 9.44 15.74 14.25
C SER A 326 9.77 14.45 14.99
N TYR A 327 10.21 13.43 14.26
CA TYR A 327 10.64 12.15 14.87
C TYR A 327 11.97 12.34 15.63
N GLU A 328 12.81 13.23 15.13
CA GLU A 328 14.11 13.59 15.67
C GLU A 328 13.98 14.23 17.07
N GLU A 329 13.02 15.15 17.26
CA GLU A 329 12.68 15.72 18.57
C GLU A 329 12.22 14.65 19.57
N LEU A 330 11.41 13.70 19.10
CA LEU A 330 10.88 12.61 19.93
C LEU A 330 11.96 11.61 20.34
N VAL A 331 12.90 11.32 19.44
CA VAL A 331 14.07 10.48 19.72
C VAL A 331 14.96 11.11 20.78
N ALA A 332 15.29 12.40 20.67
CA ALA A 332 16.12 13.10 21.66
C ALA A 332 15.50 13.05 23.07
N ASP A 333 14.21 13.39 23.20
CA ASP A 333 13.47 13.28 24.47
C ASP A 333 13.47 11.84 25.04
N TYR A 334 13.39 10.83 24.18
CA TYR A 334 13.33 9.43 24.60
C TYR A 334 14.70 8.90 25.06
N GLU A 335 15.78 9.26 24.36
CA GLU A 335 17.16 8.90 24.69
C GLU A 335 17.64 9.59 25.98
N GLU A 336 17.34 10.87 26.15
CA GLU A 336 17.60 11.60 27.40
C GLU A 336 16.76 11.06 28.56
N GLY A 337 15.60 10.46 28.27
CA GLY A 337 14.66 9.91 29.25
C GLY A 337 13.61 10.93 29.73
N ASN A 338 13.47 12.06 29.04
CA ASN A 338 12.41 13.04 29.23
C ASN A 338 11.04 12.50 28.79
N LEU A 339 11.02 11.42 27.99
CA LEU A 339 9.84 10.69 27.55
C LEU A 339 9.91 9.22 27.96
N HIS A 340 9.04 8.81 28.90
CA HIS A 340 9.01 7.45 29.42
C HIS A 340 8.10 6.51 28.58
N PRO A 341 8.42 5.22 28.40
CA PRO A 341 7.56 4.25 27.69
C PRO A 341 6.12 4.17 28.22
N GLY A 342 5.93 4.48 29.51
CA GLY A 342 4.62 4.51 30.17
C GLY A 342 3.68 5.59 29.65
N ASP A 343 4.21 6.72 29.15
CA ASP A 343 3.44 7.82 28.55
C ASP A 343 3.37 7.68 27.01
N LEU A 344 4.46 7.17 26.41
CA LEU A 344 4.56 6.90 24.97
C LEU A 344 3.50 5.90 24.49
N LYS A 345 3.37 4.76 25.18
CA LYS A 345 2.50 3.64 24.74
C LYS A 345 1.01 3.97 24.73
N PRO A 346 0.41 4.59 25.77
CA PRO A 346 -1.00 5.01 25.72
C PRO A 346 -1.26 5.98 24.57
N SER A 347 -0.38 6.95 24.38
CA SER A 347 -0.45 7.96 23.32
C SER A 347 -0.37 7.34 21.92
N LEU A 348 0.55 6.39 21.72
CA LEU A 348 0.68 5.60 20.49
C LEU A 348 -0.59 4.76 20.24
N SER A 349 -1.12 4.12 21.28
CA SER A 349 -2.37 3.33 21.18
C SER A 349 -3.53 4.22 20.72
N LYS A 350 -3.69 5.39 21.35
CA LYS A 350 -4.72 6.39 21.00
C LYS A 350 -4.59 6.86 19.54
N ALA A 351 -3.37 7.15 19.10
CA ALA A 351 -3.09 7.55 17.72
C ALA A 351 -3.44 6.44 16.71
N ILE A 352 -3.00 5.19 16.94
CA ILE A 352 -3.34 4.04 16.09
C ILE A 352 -4.86 3.82 16.06
N ASN A 353 -5.53 3.88 17.20
CA ASN A 353 -6.99 3.71 17.27
C ASN A 353 -7.74 4.76 16.45
N LYS A 354 -7.31 6.03 16.49
CA LYS A 354 -7.85 7.10 15.64
C LYS A 354 -7.69 6.78 14.14
N ILE A 355 -6.55 6.21 13.73
CA ILE A 355 -6.27 5.82 12.33
C ILE A 355 -7.13 4.63 11.89
N LEU A 356 -7.36 3.65 12.76
CA LEU A 356 -8.15 2.45 12.44
C LEU A 356 -9.67 2.66 12.55
N GLN A 357 -10.12 3.73 13.20
CA GLN A 357 -11.54 3.98 13.43
C GLN A 357 -12.40 4.06 12.14
N PRO A 358 -11.96 4.66 11.02
CA PRO A 358 -12.69 4.62 9.75
C PRO A 358 -12.91 3.18 9.25
N VAL A 359 -11.92 2.30 9.39
CA VAL A 359 -12.01 0.88 9.02
C VAL A 359 -13.04 0.17 9.89
N ARG A 360 -12.96 0.30 11.22
CA ARG A 360 -13.98 -0.25 12.14
C ARG A 360 -15.38 0.25 11.80
N ASN A 361 -15.53 1.54 11.54
CA ASN A 361 -16.81 2.15 11.19
C ASN A 361 -17.38 1.58 9.88
N HIS A 362 -16.55 1.35 8.86
CA HIS A 362 -16.96 0.72 7.59
C HIS A 362 -17.43 -0.72 7.81
N PHE A 363 -16.60 -1.54 8.45
CA PHE A 363 -16.92 -2.92 8.79
C PHE A 363 -18.05 -3.07 9.83
N ASN A 364 -18.49 -1.99 10.47
CA ASN A 364 -19.68 -1.98 11.36
C ASN A 364 -20.95 -1.42 10.69
N LYS A 365 -20.87 -0.83 9.49
CA LYS A 365 -22.01 -0.20 8.80
C LYS A 365 -22.32 -0.81 7.43
N ASN A 366 -21.35 -1.42 6.76
CA ASN A 366 -21.51 -2.04 5.44
C ASN A 366 -21.71 -3.56 5.59
N ALA A 367 -22.89 -4.07 5.21
CA ALA A 367 -23.25 -5.48 5.35
C ALA A 367 -22.39 -6.43 4.49
N ASN A 368 -21.89 -5.99 3.33
CA ASN A 368 -20.95 -6.78 2.52
C ASN A 368 -19.59 -6.88 3.21
N ALA A 369 -19.06 -5.76 3.70
CA ALA A 369 -17.81 -5.74 4.47
C ALA A 369 -17.92 -6.63 5.74
N GLN A 370 -19.07 -6.61 6.43
CA GLN A 370 -19.37 -7.49 7.57
C GLN A 370 -19.30 -8.98 7.22
N ASP A 371 -19.95 -9.43 6.13
CA ASP A 371 -19.88 -10.84 5.70
C ASP A 371 -18.44 -11.24 5.37
N LEU A 372 -17.74 -10.40 4.59
CA LEU A 372 -16.35 -10.62 4.22
C LEU A 372 -15.46 -10.78 5.46
N LEU A 373 -15.57 -9.88 6.45
CA LEU A 373 -14.81 -9.96 7.69
C LEU A 373 -15.16 -11.21 8.51
N LYS A 374 -16.45 -11.50 8.68
CA LYS A 374 -16.92 -12.70 9.41
C LYS A 374 -16.33 -13.97 8.80
N ARG A 375 -16.33 -14.07 7.46
CA ARG A 375 -15.76 -15.20 6.73
C ARG A 375 -14.24 -15.27 6.87
N VAL A 376 -13.52 -14.16 6.72
CA VAL A 376 -12.06 -14.10 6.85
C VAL A 376 -11.61 -14.44 8.27
N LYS A 377 -12.29 -13.96 9.32
CA LYS A 377 -12.03 -14.36 10.73
C LYS A 377 -12.32 -15.85 10.98
N GLY A 378 -13.20 -16.47 10.20
CA GLY A 378 -13.49 -17.91 10.24
C GLY A 378 -12.53 -18.81 9.46
N TYR A 379 -11.60 -18.26 8.67
CA TYR A 379 -10.66 -19.06 7.88
C TYR A 379 -9.38 -19.41 8.65
N ARG A 380 -8.98 -20.68 8.60
CA ARG A 380 -7.67 -21.13 9.10
C ARG A 380 -6.57 -20.62 8.16
N VAL A 381 -5.68 -19.79 8.68
CA VAL A 381 -4.46 -19.37 7.97
C VAL A 381 -3.53 -20.58 7.79
N THR A 382 -3.13 -20.84 6.55
CA THR A 382 -2.12 -21.85 6.18
C THR A 382 -0.89 -21.16 5.62
N ARG A 383 0.25 -21.86 5.61
CA ARG A 383 1.56 -21.28 5.27
C ARG A 383 2.19 -21.92 4.05
#